data_AF-A0A0C4DXP6-F1
#
_entry.id   AF-A0A0C4DXP6-F1
#
_cell.length_a   1.000
_cell.length_b   1.000
_cell.length_c   1.000
_cell.angle_alpha   90.00
_cell.angle_beta   90.00
_cell.angle_gamma   90.00
#
_symmetry.space_group_name_H-M   'P 1'
#
loop_
_entity.id
_entity.type
_entity.pdbx_description
1 polymer ?
#
loop_
_entity_poly.entity_id
_entity_poly.type
_entity_poly.pdbx_seq_one_letter_code
_entity_poly.pdbx_strand_id
1 'polypeptide(L)'
;MPNKLLDLHTVDDTSFPYIVEQNATVPLKSGGVVRCNVHRPKTTERVPVLVTYGPYGKDIHYKDFNPKYSEVNPRHQSAHSAWETPDPGFWTEHGYAVVRADELGCGQSPGVLDTMSRATTDAFVDAVEWAAEQPWSSGKVGLLGISYYAGSQWRVAARKPKGLSAIVPWEGMSDYYRDRCRHGGIFSNGFIKFWWNRQVITNQYGRPGRAAANWGPDTIEGDLSEGELAANRRDQTVDNRAHRFRDESYYASKEYDMGDIDVPLLSVANWGGILLHLRGNVEGYTHAGSRHKYLRFITGRHDLPFYYSEEVEVQRSFLDAFLKGDDRAGWTTGGVPPVSVILRKGDVGFNDPAAERAYARREEEEWPIARTRYTRFHLSPDLGLQATDLPLAAAVERKKLTYHALGTLQNPQCLQFTTPPFEAETEITGHVVARLNVSASPDPTSPHTPSDIDLFVTLRHLGPNGKEIFYTGTAGDPVPLGKGWLRTSMRKINAEHPKHREWLPHRDYTSRDVQAVIPGEVYGVDVEVWPTNVVVEKGGRIVLEVASGDTQGSGIFTHDDPDDRSPAVFEGFNHVHFGPQFDNYVTLPIVPPKEQ
;
A
#
# COMPACT_ATOMS: atom_id res chain seq x y z
N MET A 1 -2.96 -11.23 32.06
CA MET A 1 -3.56 -12.07 31.00
C MET A 1 -4.73 -12.80 31.61
N PRO A 2 -5.94 -12.74 31.03
CA PRO A 2 -7.11 -13.24 31.74
C PRO A 2 -7.20 -14.78 31.71
N ASN A 3 -6.79 -15.42 30.61
CA ASN A 3 -6.82 -16.88 30.47
C ASN A 3 -5.49 -17.54 30.87
N LYS A 4 -5.57 -18.78 31.35
CA LYS A 4 -4.41 -19.63 31.65
C LYS A 4 -3.84 -20.22 30.35
N LEU A 5 -2.55 -20.04 30.12
CA LEU A 5 -1.86 -20.63 28.97
C LEU A 5 -1.86 -22.16 29.04
N LEU A 6 -2.19 -22.80 27.92
CA LEU A 6 -2.19 -24.26 27.76
C LEU A 6 -1.12 -24.70 26.74
N ASP A 7 -0.74 -25.98 26.77
CA ASP A 7 -0.07 -26.58 25.62
C ASP A 7 -1.15 -27.04 24.63
N LEU A 8 -1.20 -26.38 23.48
CA LEU A 8 -2.23 -26.56 22.45
C LEU A 8 -1.69 -27.33 21.23
N HIS A 9 -0.41 -27.72 21.27
CA HIS A 9 0.29 -28.23 20.11
C HIS A 9 -0.21 -29.61 19.71
N THR A 10 -0.65 -29.74 18.46
CA THR A 10 -1.03 -31.02 17.85
C THR A 10 -0.28 -31.23 16.54
N VAL A 11 -0.07 -32.49 16.16
CA VAL A 11 0.61 -32.87 14.92
C VAL A 11 -0.26 -33.86 14.15
N ASP A 12 -0.47 -33.58 12.86
CA ASP A 12 -1.07 -34.49 11.89
C ASP A 12 -0.09 -34.72 10.73
N ASP A 13 0.44 -35.93 10.66
CA ASP A 13 1.35 -36.40 9.61
C ASP A 13 0.69 -37.41 8.67
N THR A 14 -0.63 -37.61 8.76
CA THR A 14 -1.36 -38.65 8.02
C THR A 14 -2.38 -38.09 7.03
N SER A 15 -3.16 -37.07 7.41
CA SER A 15 -4.33 -36.64 6.63
C SER A 15 -4.01 -35.84 5.38
N PHE A 16 -2.81 -35.27 5.30
CA PHE A 16 -2.40 -34.33 4.24
C PHE A 16 -1.12 -34.79 3.55
N PRO A 17 -0.82 -34.29 2.33
CA PRO A 17 0.46 -34.59 1.65
C PRO A 17 1.69 -33.97 2.35
N TYR A 18 1.47 -33.10 3.33
CA TYR A 18 2.46 -32.47 4.20
C TYR A 18 2.11 -32.72 5.67
N ILE A 19 3.05 -32.45 6.57
CA ILE A 19 2.83 -32.49 8.03
C ILE A 19 2.23 -31.16 8.46
N VAL A 20 1.21 -31.21 9.31
CA VAL A 20 0.56 -30.05 9.90
C VAL A 20 0.79 -30.08 11.41
N GLU A 21 1.44 -29.05 11.94
CA GLU A 21 1.56 -28.81 13.38
C GLU A 21 0.67 -27.61 13.72
N GLN A 22 -0.36 -27.80 14.54
CA GLN A 22 -1.29 -26.72 14.90
C GLN A 22 -0.98 -26.16 16.28
N ASN A 23 -1.13 -24.84 16.43
CA ASN A 23 -0.94 -24.12 17.69
C ASN A 23 0.43 -24.34 18.35
N ALA A 24 1.47 -24.56 17.56
CA ALA A 24 2.85 -24.56 18.03
C ALA A 24 3.16 -23.24 18.77
N THR A 25 3.89 -23.34 19.87
CA THR A 25 4.10 -22.23 20.81
C THR A 25 5.42 -21.54 20.52
N VAL A 26 5.35 -20.24 20.21
CA VAL A 26 6.52 -19.38 20.10
C VAL A 26 6.65 -18.57 21.40
N PRO A 27 7.67 -18.83 22.24
CA PRO A 27 7.93 -18.00 23.41
C PRO A 27 8.47 -16.64 22.98
N LEU A 28 7.97 -15.57 23.59
CA LEU A 28 8.43 -14.21 23.31
C LEU A 28 9.47 -13.76 24.33
N LYS A 29 10.48 -13.02 23.86
CA LYS A 29 11.52 -12.43 24.73
C LYS A 29 10.96 -11.37 25.66
N SER A 30 9.89 -10.69 25.24
CA SER A 30 9.15 -9.74 26.08
C SER A 30 8.32 -10.43 27.18
N GLY A 31 8.25 -11.76 27.19
CA GLY A 31 7.32 -12.54 27.98
C GLY A 31 5.98 -12.75 27.26
N GLY A 32 5.34 -13.89 27.55
CA GLY A 32 4.14 -14.36 26.84
C GLY A 32 4.48 -15.27 25.66
N VAL A 33 3.48 -15.56 24.85
CA VAL A 33 3.58 -16.49 23.71
C VAL A 33 2.75 -15.98 22.52
N VAL A 34 3.13 -16.35 21.31
CA VAL A 34 2.24 -16.37 20.14
C VAL A 34 2.06 -17.81 19.65
N ARG A 35 0.95 -18.07 18.96
CA ARG A 35 0.62 -19.38 18.40
C ARG A 35 0.80 -19.36 16.89
N CYS A 36 1.36 -20.43 16.35
CA CYS A 36 1.51 -20.61 14.91
C CYS A 36 1.08 -22.00 14.47
N ASN A 37 0.78 -22.11 13.17
CA ASN A 37 0.63 -23.39 12.48
C ASN A 37 1.86 -23.59 11.58
N VAL A 38 2.46 -24.78 11.62
CA VAL A 38 3.56 -25.19 10.75
C VAL A 38 3.04 -26.19 9.73
N HIS A 39 3.32 -25.96 8.46
CA HIS A 39 3.05 -26.90 7.39
C HIS A 39 4.39 -27.23 6.74
N ARG A 40 4.82 -28.49 6.77
CA ARG A 40 6.15 -28.86 6.27
C ARG A 40 6.17 -30.16 5.47
N PRO A 41 7.10 -30.32 4.52
CA PRO A 41 7.15 -31.52 3.69
C PRO A 41 7.41 -32.77 4.53
N LYS A 42 6.93 -33.93 4.07
CA LYS A 42 7.22 -35.25 4.66
C LYS A 42 8.63 -35.73 4.29
N THR A 43 9.63 -35.01 4.79
CA THR A 43 11.06 -35.29 4.57
C THR A 43 11.83 -35.25 5.89
N THR A 44 12.99 -35.92 5.91
CA THR A 44 13.98 -35.82 6.99
C THR A 44 15.00 -34.71 6.75
N GLU A 45 15.02 -34.12 5.54
CA GLU A 45 15.89 -33.00 5.22
C GLU A 45 15.44 -31.72 5.91
N ARG A 46 16.41 -30.85 6.23
CA ARG A 46 16.14 -29.51 6.74
C ARG A 46 15.77 -28.59 5.59
N VAL A 47 14.64 -27.90 5.70
CA VAL A 47 14.08 -27.08 4.61
C VAL A 47 14.06 -25.58 4.96
N PRO A 48 14.15 -24.67 3.98
CA PRO A 48 13.87 -23.25 4.21
C PRO A 48 12.42 -23.02 4.65
N VAL A 49 12.20 -21.90 5.35
CA VAL A 49 10.91 -21.59 5.97
C VAL A 49 10.34 -20.29 5.43
N LEU A 50 9.08 -20.30 5.04
CA LEU A 50 8.29 -19.09 4.77
C LEU A 50 7.46 -18.75 5.99
N VAL A 51 7.58 -17.52 6.50
CA VAL A 51 6.85 -17.08 7.70
C VAL A 51 5.88 -15.96 7.36
N THR A 52 4.64 -16.07 7.85
CA THR A 52 3.68 -14.97 7.91
C THR A 52 3.22 -14.73 9.34
N TYR A 53 3.00 -13.46 9.70
CA TYR A 53 2.56 -13.02 11.01
C TYR A 53 1.58 -11.86 10.84
N GLY A 54 0.37 -12.01 11.38
CA GLY A 54 -0.67 -10.99 11.19
C GLY A 54 -2.02 -11.32 11.82
N PRO A 55 -3.00 -10.41 11.69
CA PRO A 55 -4.23 -10.44 12.49
C PRO A 55 -5.37 -11.24 11.84
N TYR A 56 -5.23 -11.70 10.59
CA TYR A 56 -6.34 -12.26 9.81
C TYR A 56 -6.71 -13.71 10.12
N GLY A 57 -6.01 -14.35 11.07
CA GLY A 57 -6.31 -15.69 11.55
C GLY A 57 -5.59 -16.78 10.78
N LYS A 58 -4.61 -17.43 11.43
CA LYS A 58 -3.87 -18.57 10.87
C LYS A 58 -4.74 -19.80 10.56
N ASP A 59 -5.95 -19.83 11.11
CA ASP A 59 -6.94 -20.92 10.98
C ASP A 59 -8.15 -20.54 10.11
N ILE A 60 -8.19 -19.32 9.54
CA ILE A 60 -9.30 -18.88 8.69
C ILE A 60 -8.99 -19.25 7.24
N HIS A 61 -9.80 -20.13 6.67
CA HIS A 61 -9.64 -20.57 5.29
C HIS A 61 -10.01 -19.46 4.31
N TYR A 62 -9.30 -19.36 3.17
CA TYR A 62 -9.52 -18.30 2.18
C TYR A 62 -11.00 -18.21 1.77
N LYS A 63 -11.62 -19.33 1.38
CA LYS A 63 -13.04 -19.39 0.97
C LYS A 63 -14.02 -18.71 1.94
N ASP A 64 -13.72 -18.76 3.24
CA ASP A 64 -14.55 -18.17 4.28
C ASP A 64 -14.20 -16.68 4.44
N PHE A 65 -12.92 -16.34 4.28
CA PHE A 65 -12.46 -14.96 4.29
C PHE A 65 -12.93 -14.17 3.07
N ASN A 66 -12.93 -14.71 1.86
CA ASN A 66 -13.30 -14.01 0.63
C ASN A 66 -14.09 -14.92 -0.31
N PRO A 67 -15.30 -14.51 -0.73
CA PRO A 67 -16.18 -15.32 -1.58
C PRO A 67 -15.61 -15.58 -2.99
N LYS A 68 -14.58 -14.84 -3.43
CA LYS A 68 -13.94 -14.96 -4.74
C LYS A 68 -12.81 -16.01 -4.78
N TYR A 69 -12.73 -16.89 -3.78
CA TYR A 69 -11.73 -17.97 -3.72
C TYR A 69 -11.72 -18.88 -4.95
N SER A 70 -12.87 -19.09 -5.59
CA SER A 70 -12.97 -19.89 -6.81
C SER A 70 -12.17 -19.34 -7.99
N GLU A 71 -11.82 -18.05 -7.97
CA GLU A 71 -10.98 -17.40 -8.99
C GLU A 71 -9.47 -17.59 -8.74
N VAL A 72 -9.08 -18.04 -7.55
CA VAL A 72 -7.68 -18.34 -7.22
C VAL A 72 -7.22 -19.54 -8.05
N ASN A 73 -5.97 -19.53 -8.48
CA ASN A 73 -5.37 -20.65 -9.18
C ASN A 73 -5.61 -21.99 -8.41
N PRO A 74 -6.18 -23.02 -9.04
CA PRO A 74 -6.50 -24.28 -8.37
C PRO A 74 -5.31 -24.95 -7.65
N ARG A 75 -4.07 -24.71 -8.09
CA ARG A 75 -2.86 -25.21 -7.39
C ARG A 75 -2.65 -24.60 -6.01
N HIS A 76 -3.28 -23.47 -5.71
CA HIS A 76 -3.21 -22.75 -4.44
C HIS A 76 -4.52 -22.85 -3.65
N GLN A 77 -5.38 -23.81 -4.02
CA GLN A 77 -6.63 -24.09 -3.34
C GLN A 77 -6.51 -25.27 -2.36
N SER A 78 -5.39 -25.39 -1.62
CA SER A 78 -5.19 -26.50 -0.69
C SER A 78 -6.15 -26.42 0.51
N ALA A 79 -6.27 -27.52 1.27
CA ALA A 79 -7.11 -27.60 2.47
C ALA A 79 -6.76 -26.56 3.55
N HIS A 80 -5.58 -25.95 3.45
CA HIS A 80 -5.08 -24.95 4.39
C HIS A 80 -4.84 -23.60 3.71
N SER A 81 -5.38 -23.35 2.52
CA SER A 81 -5.27 -22.05 1.85
C SER A 81 -5.88 -20.93 2.69
N ALA A 82 -5.17 -19.81 2.85
CA ALA A 82 -5.67 -18.65 3.59
C ALA A 82 -5.38 -17.34 2.84
N TRP A 83 -6.22 -16.36 3.10
CA TRP A 83 -6.16 -15.03 2.51
C TRP A 83 -4.76 -14.42 2.63
N GLU A 84 -4.21 -13.93 1.51
CA GLU A 84 -2.93 -13.20 1.42
C GLU A 84 -1.66 -13.95 1.89
N THR A 85 -1.71 -15.28 2.02
CA THR A 85 -0.56 -16.08 2.48
C THR A 85 -0.12 -17.13 1.45
N PRO A 86 1.15 -17.56 1.46
CA PRO A 86 1.60 -18.67 0.64
C PRO A 86 0.79 -19.94 0.94
N ASP A 87 0.25 -20.56 -0.11
CA ASP A 87 -0.51 -21.81 0.03
C ASP A 87 0.38 -22.98 0.50
N PRO A 88 0.08 -23.61 1.64
CA PRO A 88 0.90 -24.71 2.16
C PRO A 88 1.04 -25.90 1.22
N GLY A 89 -0.02 -26.25 0.47
CA GLY A 89 0.03 -27.37 -0.48
C GLY A 89 1.05 -27.15 -1.58
N PHE A 90 1.05 -25.96 -2.18
CA PHE A 90 2.03 -25.61 -3.21
C PHE A 90 3.46 -25.54 -2.64
N TRP A 91 3.70 -24.79 -1.58
CA TRP A 91 5.06 -24.50 -1.13
C TRP A 91 5.76 -25.72 -0.48
N THR A 92 5.01 -26.61 0.16
CA THR A 92 5.57 -27.87 0.70
C THR A 92 5.94 -28.86 -0.39
N GLU A 93 5.20 -28.90 -1.51
CA GLU A 93 5.57 -29.67 -2.72
C GLU A 93 6.93 -29.19 -3.28
N HIS A 94 7.27 -27.92 -3.08
CA HIS A 94 8.51 -27.31 -3.54
C HIS A 94 9.59 -27.22 -2.45
N GLY A 95 9.51 -28.04 -1.40
CA GLY A 95 10.56 -28.16 -0.39
C GLY A 95 10.70 -26.95 0.52
N TYR A 96 9.60 -26.22 0.79
CA TYR A 96 9.53 -25.19 1.82
C TYR A 96 8.64 -25.64 2.98
N ALA A 97 9.00 -25.24 4.20
CA ALA A 97 8.04 -25.17 5.29
C ALA A 97 7.30 -23.83 5.27
N VAL A 98 6.03 -23.81 5.69
CA VAL A 98 5.20 -22.61 5.81
C VAL A 98 4.71 -22.47 7.25
N VAL A 99 5.17 -21.43 7.94
CA VAL A 99 4.75 -21.07 9.30
C VAL A 99 3.81 -19.88 9.21
N ARG A 100 2.60 -20.02 9.75
CA ARG A 100 1.61 -18.95 9.85
C ARG A 100 1.29 -18.68 11.31
N ALA A 101 1.58 -17.48 11.77
CA ALA A 101 1.41 -17.08 13.15
C ALA A 101 0.30 -16.04 13.30
N ASP A 102 -0.54 -16.23 14.33
CA ASP A 102 -1.46 -15.19 14.76
C ASP A 102 -0.68 -14.09 15.48
N GLU A 103 -0.94 -12.85 15.11
CA GLU A 103 -0.40 -11.69 15.81
C GLU A 103 -0.87 -11.63 17.28
N LEU A 104 -0.09 -10.96 18.13
CA LEU A 104 -0.45 -10.72 19.53
C LEU A 104 -1.89 -10.19 19.67
N GLY A 105 -2.68 -10.83 20.53
CA GLY A 105 -4.08 -10.46 20.77
C GLY A 105 -5.06 -10.94 19.69
N CYS A 106 -4.63 -11.76 18.73
CA CYS A 106 -5.47 -12.35 17.70
C CYS A 106 -5.55 -13.87 17.80
N GLY A 107 -6.63 -14.46 17.30
CA GLY A 107 -6.72 -15.89 17.03
C GLY A 107 -6.53 -16.73 18.30
N GLN A 108 -5.46 -17.52 18.33
CA GLN A 108 -5.04 -18.29 19.50
C GLN A 108 -3.86 -17.65 20.26
N SER A 109 -3.36 -16.50 19.80
CA SER A 109 -2.27 -15.73 20.43
C SER A 109 -2.81 -14.76 21.48
N PRO A 110 -2.57 -14.98 22.78
CA PRO A 110 -2.98 -14.05 23.83
C PRO A 110 -2.21 -12.73 23.74
N GLY A 111 -2.74 -11.68 24.36
CA GLY A 111 -2.08 -10.37 24.43
C GLY A 111 -3.04 -9.22 24.19
N VAL A 112 -2.48 -8.04 23.95
CA VAL A 112 -3.22 -6.84 23.57
C VAL A 112 -3.29 -6.77 22.06
N LEU A 113 -4.50 -6.65 21.52
CA LEU A 113 -4.74 -6.38 20.11
C LEU A 113 -4.34 -4.93 19.79
N ASP A 114 -3.11 -4.75 19.31
CA ASP A 114 -2.54 -3.47 18.90
C ASP A 114 -1.72 -3.66 17.62
N THR A 115 -2.43 -3.71 16.49
CA THR A 115 -1.86 -4.13 15.21
C THR A 115 -0.82 -3.14 14.70
N MET A 116 0.23 -3.66 14.06
CA MET A 116 1.39 -2.89 13.57
C MET A 116 2.09 -2.04 14.65
N SER A 117 1.97 -2.40 15.92
CA SER A 117 2.68 -1.76 17.02
C SER A 117 4.14 -2.23 17.08
N ARG A 118 4.91 -1.57 17.95
CA ARG A 118 6.26 -2.03 18.29
C ARG A 118 6.25 -3.44 18.88
N ALA A 119 5.28 -3.74 19.76
CA ALA A 119 5.19 -5.04 20.41
C ALA A 119 4.89 -6.16 19.39
N THR A 120 4.01 -5.92 18.42
CA THR A 120 3.76 -6.92 17.36
C THR A 120 4.97 -7.11 16.45
N THR A 121 5.74 -6.04 16.18
CA THR A 121 7.00 -6.14 15.44
C THR A 121 8.06 -6.94 16.20
N ASP A 122 8.20 -6.72 17.51
CA ASP A 122 9.12 -7.49 18.37
C ASP A 122 8.72 -8.98 18.45
N ALA A 123 7.42 -9.27 18.55
CA ALA A 123 6.92 -10.64 18.50
C ALA A 123 7.15 -11.32 17.14
N PHE A 124 7.09 -10.54 16.04
CA PHE A 124 7.41 -11.07 14.72
C PHE A 124 8.90 -11.41 14.58
N VAL A 125 9.80 -10.61 15.16
CA VAL A 125 11.23 -10.95 15.27
C VAL A 125 11.40 -12.32 15.94
N ASP A 126 10.73 -12.53 17.08
CA ASP A 126 10.83 -13.79 17.82
C ASP A 126 10.22 -14.98 17.05
N ALA A 127 9.14 -14.78 16.30
CA ALA A 127 8.56 -15.81 15.44
C ALA A 127 9.49 -16.22 14.30
N VAL A 128 10.20 -15.26 13.68
CA VAL A 128 11.21 -15.53 12.65
C VAL A 128 12.37 -16.32 13.21
N GLU A 129 12.92 -15.90 14.36
CA GLU A 129 14.06 -16.59 14.99
C GLU A 129 13.67 -17.99 15.47
N TRP A 130 12.49 -18.14 16.07
CA TRP A 130 11.97 -19.45 16.46
C TRP A 130 11.85 -20.39 15.25
N ALA A 131 11.32 -19.91 14.12
CA ALA A 131 11.20 -20.69 12.90
C ALA A 131 12.56 -21.09 12.31
N ALA A 132 13.57 -20.22 12.43
CA ALA A 132 14.94 -20.52 12.00
C ALA A 132 15.60 -21.62 12.86
N GLU A 133 15.23 -21.73 14.13
CA GLU A 133 15.89 -22.62 15.10
C GLU A 133 15.25 -24.01 15.22
N GLN A 134 14.14 -24.27 14.51
CA GLN A 134 13.48 -25.57 14.54
C GLN A 134 14.35 -26.70 13.94
N PRO A 135 14.25 -27.94 14.45
CA PRO A 135 15.12 -29.04 14.01
C PRO A 135 14.94 -29.43 12.54
N TRP A 136 13.77 -29.15 11.96
CA TRP A 136 13.42 -29.34 10.55
C TRP A 136 13.75 -28.13 9.67
N SER A 137 14.19 -27.01 10.26
CA SER A 137 14.55 -25.79 9.55
C SER A 137 16.00 -25.82 9.09
N SER A 138 16.25 -25.30 7.88
CA SER A 138 17.61 -25.04 7.37
C SER A 138 18.29 -23.84 8.05
N GLY A 139 17.55 -23.09 8.88
CA GLY A 139 18.00 -21.81 9.43
C GLY A 139 17.81 -20.62 8.50
N LYS A 140 17.32 -20.84 7.27
CA LYS A 140 17.01 -19.80 6.29
C LYS A 140 15.51 -19.52 6.26
N VAL A 141 15.14 -18.30 6.65
CA VAL A 141 13.75 -17.83 6.67
C VAL A 141 13.53 -16.78 5.58
N GLY A 142 12.47 -16.95 4.80
CA GLY A 142 11.91 -15.95 3.90
C GLY A 142 10.58 -15.42 4.41
N LEU A 143 10.27 -14.16 4.09
CA LEU A 143 8.94 -13.60 4.29
C LEU A 143 8.25 -13.43 2.94
N LEU A 144 7.01 -13.90 2.84
CA LEU A 144 6.20 -13.84 1.63
C LEU A 144 4.73 -13.71 2.02
N GLY A 145 4.04 -12.72 1.48
CA GLY A 145 2.63 -12.48 1.73
C GLY A 145 2.19 -11.15 1.14
N ILE A 146 0.90 -10.88 1.21
CA ILE A 146 0.27 -9.69 0.60
C ILE A 146 -0.16 -8.69 1.69
N SER A 147 -0.33 -7.41 1.36
CA SER A 147 -0.99 -6.39 2.20
C SER A 147 -0.39 -6.21 3.59
N TYR A 148 -1.07 -6.66 4.64
CA TYR A 148 -0.57 -6.63 6.01
C TYR A 148 0.68 -7.49 6.15
N TYR A 149 0.65 -8.70 5.60
CA TYR A 149 1.76 -9.64 5.62
C TYR A 149 2.94 -9.17 4.75
N ALA A 150 2.71 -8.24 3.81
CA ALA A 150 3.77 -7.56 3.07
C ALA A 150 4.30 -6.33 3.84
N GLY A 151 3.40 -5.49 4.35
CA GLY A 151 3.75 -4.28 5.07
C GLY A 151 4.49 -4.56 6.38
N SER A 152 4.20 -5.66 7.07
CA SER A 152 4.94 -6.08 8.26
C SER A 152 6.37 -6.56 7.96
N GLN A 153 6.65 -7.02 6.73
CA GLN A 153 8.00 -7.48 6.34
C GLN A 153 9.01 -6.34 6.40
N TRP A 154 8.64 -5.16 5.90
CA TRP A 154 9.51 -3.97 5.94
C TRP A 154 9.97 -3.65 7.37
N ARG A 155 9.02 -3.67 8.31
CA ARG A 155 9.25 -3.39 9.73
C ARG A 155 10.15 -4.43 10.39
N VAL A 156 9.81 -5.71 10.24
CA VAL A 156 10.57 -6.78 10.89
C VAL A 156 11.95 -6.94 10.26
N ALA A 157 12.10 -6.73 8.95
CA ALA A 157 13.39 -6.84 8.28
C ALA A 157 14.37 -5.75 8.73
N ALA A 158 13.90 -4.53 8.97
CA ALA A 158 14.72 -3.44 9.54
C ALA A 158 15.22 -3.78 10.96
N ARG A 159 14.61 -4.74 11.65
CA ARG A 159 15.05 -5.24 12.96
C ARG A 159 16.11 -6.32 12.88
N LYS A 160 16.46 -6.79 11.68
CA LYS A 160 17.52 -7.76 11.40
C LYS A 160 17.43 -9.05 12.25
N PRO A 161 16.25 -9.71 12.33
CA PRO A 161 16.10 -10.96 13.08
C PRO A 161 17.07 -12.04 12.57
N LYS A 162 17.60 -12.84 13.49
CA LYS A 162 18.47 -13.97 13.13
C LYS A 162 17.71 -14.97 12.24
N GLY A 163 18.37 -15.44 11.18
CA GLY A 163 17.81 -16.43 10.24
C GLY A 163 17.02 -15.83 9.08
N LEU A 164 16.55 -14.58 9.18
CA LEU A 164 15.92 -13.90 8.04
C LEU A 164 16.93 -13.73 6.90
N SER A 165 16.56 -14.20 5.73
CA SER A 165 17.45 -14.34 4.58
C SER A 165 16.89 -13.74 3.29
N ALA A 166 15.58 -13.49 3.21
CA ALA A 166 14.95 -12.76 2.10
C ALA A 166 13.56 -12.25 2.47
N ILE A 167 13.10 -11.17 1.83
CA ILE A 167 11.71 -10.69 1.92
C ILE A 167 11.09 -10.47 0.54
N VAL A 168 9.79 -10.74 0.42
CA VAL A 168 8.97 -10.52 -0.78
C VAL A 168 7.70 -9.76 -0.38
N PRO A 169 7.80 -8.45 -0.14
CA PRO A 169 6.64 -7.62 0.17
C PRO A 169 5.79 -7.42 -1.10
N TRP A 170 4.74 -8.24 -1.23
CA TRP A 170 3.80 -8.18 -2.34
C TRP A 170 2.66 -7.22 -2.02
N GLU A 171 2.58 -6.07 -2.69
CA GLU A 171 1.59 -5.03 -2.38
C GLU A 171 1.55 -4.67 -0.87
N GLY A 172 2.65 -4.14 -0.35
CA GLY A 172 2.85 -3.85 1.07
C GLY A 172 3.21 -2.40 1.33
N MET A 173 2.39 -1.71 2.14
CA MET A 173 2.68 -0.33 2.55
C MET A 173 3.95 -0.28 3.43
N SER A 174 4.77 0.74 3.25
CA SER A 174 6.06 0.86 3.95
C SER A 174 6.03 2.01 4.98
N ASP A 175 5.27 3.06 4.70
CA ASP A 175 5.04 4.18 5.61
C ASP A 175 3.65 4.07 6.24
N TYR A 176 3.61 3.76 7.54
CA TYR A 176 2.33 3.58 8.25
C TYR A 176 1.44 4.83 8.14
N TYR A 177 2.04 6.02 8.19
CA TYR A 177 1.31 7.27 8.19
C TYR A 177 0.91 7.64 6.76
N ARG A 178 1.87 7.80 5.85
CA ARG A 178 1.64 8.42 4.53
C ARG A 178 0.99 7.50 3.50
N ASP A 179 1.15 6.19 3.63
CA ASP A 179 0.64 5.24 2.65
C ASP A 179 -0.76 4.71 3.02
N ARG A 180 -1.18 4.88 4.28
CA ARG A 180 -2.38 4.22 4.83
C ARG A 180 -3.27 5.14 5.64
N CYS A 181 -2.70 5.83 6.63
CA CYS A 181 -3.50 6.53 7.62
C CYS A 181 -3.88 7.94 7.17
N ARG A 182 -2.93 8.67 6.60
CA ARG A 182 -3.10 10.07 6.20
C ARG A 182 -2.42 10.37 4.87
N HIS A 183 -3.22 10.42 3.81
CA HIS A 183 -2.74 10.85 2.49
C HIS A 183 -2.64 12.37 2.47
N GLY A 184 -1.44 12.90 2.27
CA GLY A 184 -1.24 14.35 2.26
C GLY A 184 -1.57 15.06 3.58
N GLY A 185 -1.71 14.32 4.69
CA GLY A 185 -2.19 14.82 6.00
C GLY A 185 -3.70 14.65 6.24
N ILE A 186 -4.48 14.23 5.23
CA ILE A 186 -5.93 14.05 5.31
C ILE A 186 -6.23 12.62 5.79
N PHE A 187 -7.13 12.45 6.77
CA PHE A 187 -7.43 11.12 7.33
C PHE A 187 -8.16 10.22 6.32
N SER A 188 -7.54 9.08 5.97
CA SER A 188 -8.11 8.04 5.08
C SER A 188 -8.94 7.03 5.89
N ASN A 189 -10.07 7.50 6.42
CA ASN A 189 -10.88 6.79 7.41
C ASN A 189 -11.66 5.59 6.87
N GLY A 190 -12.13 5.63 5.62
CA GLY A 190 -13.05 4.63 5.06
C GLY A 190 -12.48 3.21 5.11
N PHE A 191 -11.26 3.05 4.59
CA PHE A 191 -10.58 1.75 4.54
C PHE A 191 -10.25 1.25 5.94
N ILE A 192 -9.73 2.12 6.82
CA ILE A 192 -9.37 1.73 8.20
C ILE A 192 -10.59 1.20 8.94
N LYS A 193 -11.74 1.87 8.80
CA LYS A 193 -12.99 1.44 9.42
C LYS A 193 -13.46 0.09 8.87
N PHE A 194 -13.44 -0.10 7.55
CA PHE A 194 -13.80 -1.38 6.92
C PHE A 194 -12.87 -2.51 7.38
N TRP A 195 -11.56 -2.30 7.22
CA TRP A 195 -10.51 -3.25 7.53
C TRP A 195 -10.56 -3.67 9.00
N TRP A 196 -10.60 -2.72 9.92
CA TRP A 196 -10.61 -2.98 11.36
C TRP A 196 -11.82 -3.83 11.77
N ASN A 197 -13.02 -3.37 11.40
CA ASN A 197 -14.28 -3.97 11.84
C ASN A 197 -14.57 -5.33 11.22
N ARG A 198 -14.06 -5.59 10.01
CA ARG A 198 -14.26 -6.86 9.29
C ARG A 198 -13.15 -7.86 9.56
N GLN A 199 -11.88 -7.42 9.51
CA GLN A 199 -10.74 -8.31 9.34
C GLN A 199 -9.93 -8.51 10.62
N VAL A 200 -9.94 -7.52 11.52
CA VAL A 200 -9.05 -7.53 12.70
C VAL A 200 -9.83 -7.86 13.96
N ILE A 201 -10.81 -7.03 14.33
CA ILE A 201 -11.51 -7.20 15.61
C ILE A 201 -12.34 -8.49 15.66
N THR A 202 -12.75 -9.01 14.50
CA THR A 202 -13.47 -10.29 14.36
C THR A 202 -12.60 -11.49 14.72
N ASN A 203 -11.28 -11.34 14.69
CA ASN A 203 -10.32 -12.36 15.07
C ASN A 203 -9.62 -12.03 16.41
N GLN A 204 -10.20 -11.17 17.26
CA GLN A 204 -9.63 -10.86 18.57
C GLN A 204 -9.56 -12.13 19.45
N TYR A 205 -8.42 -12.34 20.11
CA TYR A 205 -8.24 -13.41 21.09
C TYR A 205 -9.28 -13.31 22.21
N GLY A 206 -9.89 -14.44 22.57
CA GLY A 206 -10.95 -14.51 23.57
C GLY A 206 -12.34 -14.13 23.08
N ARG A 207 -12.51 -13.79 21.79
CA ARG A 207 -13.83 -13.48 21.23
C ARG A 207 -14.65 -14.76 21.02
N PRO A 208 -15.87 -14.87 21.59
CA PRO A 208 -16.76 -16.00 21.37
C PRO A 208 -17.42 -15.98 19.97
N GLY A 209 -17.83 -17.15 19.49
CA GLY A 209 -18.72 -17.30 18.33
C GLY A 209 -18.04 -17.16 16.96
N ARG A 210 -16.69 -17.17 16.91
CA ARG A 210 -15.92 -17.20 15.65
C ARG A 210 -16.18 -18.49 14.89
N ALA A 211 -16.22 -19.63 15.60
CA ALA A 211 -16.51 -20.93 14.98
C ALA A 211 -17.90 -20.96 14.35
N ALA A 212 -18.91 -20.46 15.05
CA ALA A 212 -20.29 -20.39 14.56
C ALA A 212 -20.45 -19.46 13.32
N ALA A 213 -19.57 -18.47 13.18
CA ALA A 213 -19.54 -17.56 12.03
C ALA A 213 -18.67 -18.06 10.86
N ASN A 214 -18.14 -19.29 10.93
CA ASN A 214 -17.12 -19.81 10.00
C ASN A 214 -15.88 -18.91 9.91
N TRP A 215 -15.49 -18.29 11.02
CA TRP A 215 -14.38 -17.34 11.08
C TRP A 215 -13.21 -17.89 11.92
N GLY A 216 -12.84 -19.14 11.65
CA GLY A 216 -11.86 -19.89 12.42
C GLY A 216 -12.43 -20.45 13.73
N PRO A 217 -11.65 -21.26 14.48
CA PRO A 217 -12.08 -21.80 15.76
C PRO A 217 -12.22 -20.70 16.82
N ASP A 218 -13.09 -20.94 17.81
CA ASP A 218 -13.10 -20.14 19.03
C ASP A 218 -11.77 -20.29 19.79
N THR A 219 -11.53 -19.38 20.73
CA THR A 219 -10.29 -19.38 21.52
C THR A 219 -10.26 -20.61 22.43
N ILE A 220 -9.27 -21.48 22.26
CA ILE A 220 -9.23 -22.78 22.96
C ILE A 220 -9.07 -22.59 24.47
N GLU A 221 -8.35 -21.54 24.88
CA GLU A 221 -8.11 -21.19 26.28
C GLU A 221 -9.31 -20.48 26.95
N GLY A 222 -10.41 -20.26 26.21
CA GLY A 222 -11.66 -19.73 26.72
C GLY A 222 -11.99 -18.31 26.25
N ASP A 223 -13.25 -17.92 26.48
CA ASP A 223 -13.77 -16.61 26.12
C ASP A 223 -13.43 -15.55 27.16
N LEU A 224 -13.33 -14.31 26.69
CA LEU A 224 -13.17 -13.12 27.51
C LEU A 224 -14.49 -12.36 27.59
N SER A 225 -14.75 -11.71 28.72
CA SER A 225 -15.87 -10.77 28.83
C SER A 225 -15.68 -9.56 27.93
N GLU A 226 -16.77 -8.88 27.56
CA GLU A 226 -16.71 -7.64 26.77
C GLU A 226 -15.80 -6.56 27.39
N GLY A 227 -15.78 -6.47 28.73
CA GLY A 227 -14.89 -5.56 29.45
C GLY A 227 -13.41 -5.91 29.28
N GLU A 228 -13.07 -7.20 29.30
CA GLU A 228 -11.70 -7.68 29.07
C GLU A 228 -11.29 -7.54 27.61
N LEU A 229 -12.18 -7.82 26.66
CA LEU A 229 -11.95 -7.58 25.23
C LEU A 229 -11.68 -6.10 24.95
N ALA A 230 -12.46 -5.20 25.56
CA ALA A 230 -12.26 -3.76 25.45
C ALA A 230 -10.95 -3.30 26.09
N ALA A 231 -10.59 -3.84 27.26
CA ALA A 231 -9.33 -3.51 27.93
C ALA A 231 -8.09 -3.99 27.15
N ASN A 232 -8.21 -5.12 26.44
CA ASN A 232 -7.13 -5.75 25.68
C ASN A 232 -7.13 -5.38 24.18
N ARG A 233 -7.64 -4.19 23.81
CA ARG A 233 -7.53 -3.69 22.43
C ARG A 233 -7.14 -2.22 22.35
N ARG A 234 -6.50 -1.85 21.23
CA ARG A 234 -6.24 -0.49 20.78
C ARG A 234 -6.93 -0.29 19.45
N ASP A 235 -8.03 0.48 19.47
CA ASP A 235 -8.92 0.59 18.33
C ASP A 235 -8.37 1.58 17.30
N GLN A 236 -7.88 1.06 16.18
CA GLN A 236 -7.28 1.90 15.15
C GLN A 236 -8.27 2.87 14.48
N THR A 237 -9.58 2.64 14.58
CA THR A 237 -10.59 3.60 14.09
C THR A 237 -10.68 4.82 15.00
N VAL A 238 -10.35 4.67 16.28
CA VAL A 238 -10.27 5.75 17.27
C VAL A 238 -8.88 6.38 17.25
N ASP A 239 -7.83 5.56 17.32
CA ASP A 239 -6.46 6.05 17.46
C ASP A 239 -6.03 6.90 16.24
N ASN A 240 -6.29 6.46 15.01
CA ASN A 240 -5.89 7.22 13.82
C ASN A 240 -6.69 8.52 13.64
N ARG A 241 -7.91 8.58 14.19
CA ARG A 241 -8.69 9.82 14.24
C ARG A 241 -8.11 10.79 15.29
N ALA A 242 -7.81 10.28 16.47
CA ALA A 242 -7.31 11.06 17.60
C ALA A 242 -5.90 11.63 17.34
N HIS A 243 -5.06 10.88 16.63
CA HIS A 243 -3.68 11.27 16.33
C HIS A 243 -3.54 11.83 14.91
N ARG A 244 -2.94 13.01 14.79
CA ARG A 244 -2.86 13.78 13.53
C ARG A 244 -1.46 13.88 12.96
N PHE A 245 -0.43 13.92 13.79
CA PHE A 245 0.94 14.24 13.37
C PHE A 245 1.93 13.11 13.66
N ARG A 246 2.95 12.96 12.81
CA ARG A 246 3.93 11.86 12.90
C ARG A 246 4.80 11.89 14.16
N ASP A 247 4.97 13.06 14.78
CA ASP A 247 5.71 13.24 16.03
C ASP A 247 4.90 12.88 17.29
N GLU A 248 3.62 12.56 17.14
CA GLU A 248 2.83 11.99 18.24
C GLU A 248 3.26 10.55 18.55
N SER A 249 3.26 10.18 19.84
CA SER A 249 3.75 8.87 20.31
C SER A 249 3.12 7.68 19.57
N TYR A 250 1.85 7.80 19.20
CA TYR A 250 1.13 6.77 18.45
C TYR A 250 1.81 6.44 17.10
N TYR A 251 2.12 7.44 16.28
CA TYR A 251 2.76 7.24 14.98
C TYR A 251 4.27 7.04 15.13
N ALA A 252 4.94 7.84 15.96
CA ALA A 252 6.37 7.75 16.18
C ALA A 252 6.82 6.36 16.68
N SER A 253 5.96 5.65 17.42
CA SER A 253 6.24 4.28 17.88
C SER A 253 6.30 3.22 16.75
N LYS A 254 5.77 3.53 15.56
CA LYS A 254 5.63 2.63 14.40
C LYS A 254 6.64 2.93 13.29
N GLU A 255 7.48 3.94 13.48
CA GLU A 255 8.51 4.36 12.53
C GLU A 255 9.76 3.48 12.63
N TYR A 256 10.40 3.27 11.47
CA TYR A 256 11.59 2.46 11.30
C TYR A 256 12.37 2.97 10.08
N ASP A 257 13.69 2.76 10.06
CA ASP A 257 14.50 3.12 8.91
C ASP A 257 14.54 1.95 7.91
N MET A 258 14.08 2.19 6.69
CA MET A 258 14.19 1.20 5.61
C MET A 258 15.65 0.94 5.23
N GLY A 259 16.55 1.91 5.48
CA GLY A 259 17.98 1.76 5.29
C GLY A 259 18.58 0.61 6.12
N ASP A 260 17.92 0.19 7.20
CA ASP A 260 18.33 -0.96 8.01
C ASP A 260 17.98 -2.32 7.38
N ILE A 261 17.29 -2.37 6.25
CA ILE A 261 16.95 -3.63 5.58
C ILE A 261 18.13 -4.10 4.74
N ASP A 262 18.90 -5.07 5.25
CA ASP A 262 20.10 -5.61 4.58
C ASP A 262 19.82 -6.85 3.73
N VAL A 263 18.74 -7.59 4.05
CA VAL A 263 18.42 -8.87 3.39
C VAL A 263 17.94 -8.64 1.94
N PRO A 264 18.18 -9.60 1.03
CA PRO A 264 17.61 -9.60 -0.30
C PRO A 264 16.11 -9.29 -0.30
N LEU A 265 15.66 -8.44 -1.22
CA LEU A 265 14.29 -7.94 -1.27
C LEU A 265 13.72 -7.98 -2.70
N LEU A 266 12.49 -8.51 -2.85
CA LEU A 266 11.68 -8.39 -4.06
C LEU A 266 10.39 -7.64 -3.74
N SER A 267 10.36 -6.34 -4.03
CA SER A 267 9.18 -5.50 -3.84
C SER A 267 8.27 -5.62 -5.04
N VAL A 268 7.02 -6.02 -4.83
CA VAL A 268 6.04 -6.15 -5.91
C VAL A 268 4.96 -5.08 -5.75
N ALA A 269 4.98 -4.10 -6.64
CA ALA A 269 4.08 -2.96 -6.67
C ALA A 269 2.96 -3.19 -7.70
N ASN A 270 1.73 -2.80 -7.39
CA ASN A 270 0.60 -2.90 -8.32
C ASN A 270 0.14 -1.52 -8.78
N TRP A 271 0.09 -1.29 -10.10
CA TRP A 271 -0.38 -0.04 -10.68
C TRP A 271 -1.81 0.34 -10.31
N GLY A 272 -2.63 -0.64 -9.92
CA GLY A 272 -3.98 -0.47 -9.40
C GLY A 272 -4.05 -0.05 -7.92
N GLY A 273 -2.97 -0.24 -7.17
CA GLY A 273 -2.88 -0.01 -5.72
C GLY A 273 -2.76 1.46 -5.33
N ILE A 274 -3.40 2.37 -6.06
CA ILE A 274 -3.20 3.84 -6.02
C ILE A 274 -3.71 4.53 -4.74
N LEU A 275 -4.17 3.77 -3.75
CA LEU A 275 -4.81 4.26 -2.51
C LEU A 275 -4.28 3.61 -1.23
N LEU A 276 -3.35 2.66 -1.36
CA LEU A 276 -2.74 2.00 -0.19
C LEU A 276 -1.29 1.58 -0.41
N HIS A 277 -1.05 0.60 -1.29
CA HIS A 277 0.24 -0.11 -1.29
C HIS A 277 1.27 0.41 -2.29
N LEU A 278 0.84 0.95 -3.43
CA LEU A 278 1.72 1.28 -4.55
C LEU A 278 2.89 2.19 -4.13
N ARG A 279 2.58 3.29 -3.44
CA ARG A 279 3.59 4.22 -2.92
C ARG A 279 4.59 3.51 -2.00
N GLY A 280 4.08 2.70 -1.08
CA GLY A 280 4.90 1.99 -0.11
C GLY A 280 5.86 0.98 -0.70
N ASN A 281 5.46 0.22 -1.73
CA ASN A 281 6.37 -0.69 -2.42
C ASN A 281 7.51 0.03 -3.14
N VAL A 282 7.19 1.16 -3.78
CA VAL A 282 8.16 1.97 -4.52
C VAL A 282 9.16 2.64 -3.58
N GLU A 283 8.67 3.30 -2.53
CA GLU A 283 9.51 3.96 -1.52
C GLU A 283 10.31 2.93 -0.70
N GLY A 284 9.69 1.81 -0.33
CA GLY A 284 10.34 0.69 0.37
C GLY A 284 11.55 0.15 -0.40
N TYR A 285 11.39 -0.13 -1.69
CA TYR A 285 12.50 -0.50 -2.58
C TYR A 285 13.56 0.61 -2.66
N THR A 286 13.13 1.84 -2.89
CA THR A 286 14.03 2.98 -3.13
C THR A 286 14.97 3.20 -1.94
N HIS A 287 14.42 3.14 -0.72
CA HIS A 287 15.16 3.47 0.50
C HIS A 287 15.72 2.26 1.26
N ALA A 288 15.43 1.03 0.84
CA ALA A 288 16.02 -0.15 1.46
C ALA A 288 17.55 -0.19 1.27
N GLY A 289 18.27 -0.57 2.33
CA GLY A 289 19.73 -0.73 2.36
C GLY A 289 20.26 -1.97 1.65
N SER A 290 19.37 -2.86 1.19
CA SER A 290 19.71 -4.14 0.60
C SER A 290 20.52 -3.99 -0.69
N ARG A 291 21.55 -4.81 -0.82
CA ARG A 291 22.39 -4.88 -2.04
C ARG A 291 21.71 -5.66 -3.17
N HIS A 292 20.81 -6.58 -2.82
CA HIS A 292 20.03 -7.38 -3.77
C HIS A 292 18.58 -6.98 -3.65
N LYS A 293 18.22 -5.86 -4.27
CA LYS A 293 16.86 -5.35 -4.26
C LYS A 293 16.29 -5.29 -5.66
N TYR A 294 15.02 -5.67 -5.76
CA TYR A 294 14.27 -5.76 -7.01
C TYR A 294 12.91 -5.10 -6.85
N LEU A 295 12.47 -4.36 -7.86
CA LEU A 295 11.15 -3.73 -7.95
C LEU A 295 10.41 -4.28 -9.16
N ARG A 296 9.29 -4.95 -8.93
CA ARG A 296 8.45 -5.50 -9.98
C ARG A 296 7.08 -4.85 -9.94
N PHE A 297 6.67 -4.27 -11.06
CA PHE A 297 5.30 -3.80 -11.23
C PHE A 297 4.42 -4.86 -11.87
N ILE A 298 3.19 -4.94 -11.38
CA ILE A 298 2.12 -5.81 -11.84
C ILE A 298 0.82 -5.01 -12.04
N THR A 299 -0.18 -5.66 -12.61
CA THR A 299 -1.57 -5.20 -12.71
C THR A 299 -2.50 -6.32 -12.21
N GLY A 300 -3.77 -6.00 -12.02
CA GLY A 300 -4.80 -6.94 -11.60
C GLY A 300 -5.31 -6.67 -10.20
N ARG A 301 -6.30 -7.45 -9.78
CA ARG A 301 -6.90 -7.35 -8.44
C ARG A 301 -5.88 -7.78 -7.39
N HIS A 302 -5.88 -7.12 -6.24
CA HIS A 302 -4.88 -7.27 -5.17
C HIS A 302 -4.46 -8.70 -4.76
N ASP A 303 -5.37 -9.67 -4.84
CA ASP A 303 -5.14 -11.06 -4.43
C ASP A 303 -4.65 -11.97 -5.57
N LEU A 304 -5.20 -11.86 -6.77
CA LEU A 304 -5.04 -12.88 -7.82
C LEU A 304 -3.61 -12.99 -8.40
N PRO A 305 -2.91 -11.88 -8.74
CA PRO A 305 -1.57 -11.94 -9.30
C PRO A 305 -0.56 -12.68 -8.44
N PHE A 306 -0.73 -12.65 -7.12
CA PHE A 306 0.13 -13.40 -6.20
C PHE A 306 0.09 -14.92 -6.44
N TYR A 307 -1.00 -15.44 -7.01
CA TYR A 307 -1.22 -16.87 -7.29
C TYR A 307 -1.15 -17.23 -8.78
N TYR A 308 -0.86 -16.27 -9.67
CA TYR A 308 -0.64 -16.59 -11.09
C TYR A 308 0.63 -17.42 -11.26
N SER A 309 0.58 -18.44 -12.11
CA SER A 309 1.70 -19.39 -12.25
C SER A 309 3.01 -18.71 -12.61
N GLU A 310 2.95 -17.71 -13.50
CA GLU A 310 4.08 -16.89 -13.91
C GLU A 310 4.67 -16.06 -12.77
N GLU A 311 3.82 -15.53 -11.88
CA GLU A 311 4.21 -14.67 -10.77
C GLU A 311 4.71 -15.47 -9.56
N VAL A 312 4.07 -16.61 -9.27
CA VAL A 312 4.55 -17.59 -8.28
C VAL A 312 5.92 -18.12 -8.66
N GLU A 313 6.20 -18.30 -9.95
CA GLU A 313 7.50 -18.74 -10.40
C GLU A 313 8.59 -17.67 -10.20
N VAL A 314 8.25 -16.39 -10.34
CA VAL A 314 9.16 -15.28 -9.96
C VAL A 314 9.44 -15.32 -8.46
N GLN A 315 8.40 -15.46 -7.63
CA GLN A 315 8.56 -15.58 -6.17
C GLN A 315 9.48 -16.77 -5.82
N ARG A 316 9.21 -17.94 -6.41
CA ARG A 316 9.96 -19.17 -6.15
C ARG A 316 11.40 -19.04 -6.63
N SER A 317 11.64 -18.50 -7.82
CA SER A 317 13.00 -18.30 -8.33
C SER A 317 13.84 -17.39 -7.44
N PHE A 318 13.26 -16.29 -6.95
CA PHE A 318 13.93 -15.39 -6.01
C PHE A 318 14.21 -16.08 -4.67
N LEU A 319 13.20 -16.74 -4.10
CA LEU A 319 13.33 -17.43 -2.81
C LEU A 319 14.29 -18.63 -2.88
N ASP A 320 14.32 -19.37 -3.98
CA ASP A 320 15.24 -20.50 -4.18
C ASP A 320 16.69 -20.01 -4.20
N ALA A 321 16.98 -18.89 -4.88
CA ALA A 321 18.32 -18.30 -4.93
C ALA A 321 18.85 -17.94 -3.54
N PHE A 322 18.05 -17.29 -2.71
CA PHE A 322 18.51 -16.77 -1.40
C PHE A 322 18.30 -17.72 -0.22
N LEU A 323 17.39 -18.68 -0.33
CA LEU A 323 17.08 -19.63 0.76
C LEU A 323 17.63 -21.03 0.53
N LYS A 324 17.83 -21.44 -0.73
CA LYS A 324 18.38 -22.76 -1.09
C LYS A 324 19.73 -22.68 -1.80
N GLY A 325 20.13 -21.51 -2.30
CA GLY A 325 21.32 -21.35 -3.13
C GLY A 325 21.12 -21.83 -4.57
N ASP A 326 19.88 -22.09 -5.00
CA ASP A 326 19.54 -22.45 -6.38
C ASP A 326 19.19 -21.18 -7.18
N ASP A 327 20.21 -20.52 -7.71
CA ASP A 327 20.08 -19.26 -8.44
C ASP A 327 19.97 -19.46 -9.96
N ARG A 328 18.90 -20.12 -10.40
CA ARG A 328 18.65 -20.41 -11.83
C ARG A 328 18.45 -19.17 -12.72
N ALA A 329 18.06 -18.03 -12.16
CA ALA A 329 17.80 -16.81 -12.92
C ALA A 329 18.92 -15.76 -12.80
N GLY A 330 19.86 -15.95 -11.85
CA GLY A 330 20.97 -15.03 -11.64
C GLY A 330 20.65 -13.85 -10.72
N TRP A 331 19.74 -13.99 -9.76
CA TRP A 331 19.41 -12.98 -8.75
C TRP A 331 20.61 -12.56 -7.88
N THR A 332 21.60 -13.43 -7.71
CA THR A 332 22.82 -13.15 -6.93
C THR A 332 23.97 -12.65 -7.81
N THR A 333 23.87 -12.86 -9.13
CA THR A 333 24.94 -12.63 -10.10
C THR A 333 24.66 -11.51 -11.11
N GLY A 334 23.49 -10.86 -11.02
CA GLY A 334 23.08 -9.79 -11.94
C GLY A 334 22.42 -10.26 -13.23
N GLY A 335 21.93 -11.51 -13.27
CA GLY A 335 21.15 -12.05 -14.40
C GLY A 335 19.70 -11.54 -14.46
N VAL A 336 19.18 -10.98 -13.37
CA VAL A 336 17.85 -10.36 -13.31
C VAL A 336 17.98 -8.84 -13.18
N PRO A 337 17.31 -8.04 -14.03
CA PRO A 337 17.29 -6.59 -13.91
C PRO A 337 16.64 -6.12 -12.59
N PRO A 338 17.17 -5.07 -11.94
CA PRO A 338 16.61 -4.53 -10.70
C PRO A 338 15.15 -4.05 -10.80
N VAL A 339 14.70 -3.62 -11.99
CA VAL A 339 13.36 -3.04 -12.15
C VAL A 339 12.62 -3.68 -13.34
N SER A 340 11.42 -4.18 -13.09
CA SER A 340 10.53 -4.75 -14.11
C SER A 340 9.19 -4.04 -14.12
N VAL A 341 8.80 -3.44 -15.25
CA VAL A 341 7.64 -2.55 -15.38
C VAL A 341 6.61 -3.17 -16.33
N ILE A 342 5.33 -3.17 -15.95
CA ILE A 342 4.21 -3.39 -16.87
C ILE A 342 3.83 -2.06 -17.53
N LEU A 343 3.73 -2.04 -18.86
CA LEU A 343 3.36 -0.88 -19.67
C LEU A 343 1.86 -0.94 -20.02
N ARG A 344 1.06 -0.12 -19.36
CA ARG A 344 -0.38 0.02 -19.57
C ARG A 344 -0.64 0.82 -20.86
N LYS A 345 -0.81 0.10 -21.97
CA LYS A 345 -1.10 0.63 -23.31
C LYS A 345 -2.44 0.12 -23.81
N GLY A 346 -3.26 1.04 -24.35
CA GLY A 346 -4.58 0.72 -24.87
C GLY A 346 -5.63 0.51 -23.78
N ASP A 347 -6.86 0.24 -24.21
CA ASP A 347 -8.00 -0.06 -23.35
C ASP A 347 -8.29 -1.56 -23.36
N VAL A 348 -7.79 -2.27 -22.35
CA VAL A 348 -8.06 -3.71 -22.15
C VAL A 348 -9.19 -3.93 -21.13
N GLY A 349 -9.86 -2.87 -20.68
CA GLY A 349 -10.82 -2.92 -19.58
C GLY A 349 -10.17 -3.04 -18.20
N PHE A 350 -10.98 -3.44 -17.22
CA PHE A 350 -10.57 -3.63 -15.82
C PHE A 350 -11.19 -4.91 -15.25
N ASN A 351 -10.51 -5.50 -14.26
CA ASN A 351 -10.86 -6.77 -13.63
C ASN A 351 -11.04 -7.91 -14.65
N ASP A 352 -10.22 -7.90 -15.70
CA ASP A 352 -10.11 -8.95 -16.72
C ASP A 352 -8.65 -9.43 -16.81
N PRO A 353 -8.27 -10.44 -16.01
CA PRO A 353 -6.92 -10.98 -16.01
C PRO A 353 -6.44 -11.49 -17.38
N ALA A 354 -7.36 -11.94 -18.25
CA ALA A 354 -6.98 -12.44 -19.56
C ALA A 354 -6.61 -11.29 -20.50
N ALA A 355 -7.37 -10.21 -20.47
CA ALA A 355 -7.10 -9.02 -21.27
C ALA A 355 -5.86 -8.25 -20.77
N GLU A 356 -5.66 -8.16 -19.46
CA GLU A 356 -4.50 -7.48 -18.85
C GLU A 356 -3.14 -8.11 -19.21
N ARG A 357 -3.11 -9.40 -19.59
CA ARG A 357 -1.91 -10.06 -20.11
C ARG A 357 -1.40 -9.48 -21.42
N ALA A 358 -2.20 -8.69 -22.13
CA ALA A 358 -1.77 -7.98 -23.33
C ALA A 358 -0.78 -6.84 -23.02
N TYR A 359 -0.70 -6.37 -21.78
CA TYR A 359 0.26 -5.35 -21.41
C TYR A 359 1.70 -5.87 -21.49
N ALA A 360 2.54 -5.11 -22.19
CA ALA A 360 3.94 -5.46 -22.37
C ALA A 360 4.73 -5.27 -21.07
N ARG A 361 5.68 -6.16 -20.80
CA ARG A 361 6.66 -6.02 -19.72
C ARG A 361 7.97 -5.46 -20.27
N ARG A 362 8.61 -4.56 -19.52
CA ARG A 362 9.93 -4.00 -19.85
C ARG A 362 10.83 -3.97 -18.63
N GLU A 363 12.08 -4.33 -18.84
CA GLU A 363 13.13 -4.32 -17.82
C GLU A 363 13.98 -3.03 -17.86
N GLU A 364 14.39 -2.57 -16.68
CA GLU A 364 15.18 -1.36 -16.42
C GLU A 364 16.21 -1.60 -15.31
N GLU A 365 17.30 -0.85 -15.36
CA GLU A 365 18.41 -0.98 -14.39
C GLU A 365 18.19 -0.17 -13.10
N GLU A 366 17.30 0.82 -13.12
CA GLU A 366 17.10 1.72 -11.99
C GLU A 366 15.69 2.29 -11.92
N TRP A 367 15.30 2.70 -10.70
CA TRP A 367 14.10 3.45 -10.40
C TRP A 367 14.45 4.72 -9.61
N PRO A 368 13.96 5.91 -10.00
CA PRO A 368 13.23 6.19 -11.24
C PRO A 368 14.04 5.84 -12.48
N ILE A 369 13.36 5.64 -13.61
CA ILE A 369 14.03 5.24 -14.87
C ILE A 369 15.01 6.34 -15.31
N ALA A 370 16.28 5.99 -15.56
CA ALA A 370 17.38 6.90 -15.88
C ALA A 370 17.04 8.03 -16.86
N ARG A 371 16.40 7.66 -17.96
CA ARG A 371 16.09 8.55 -19.09
C ARG A 371 14.80 9.36 -18.91
N THR A 372 14.18 9.30 -17.74
CA THR A 372 12.94 10.04 -17.45
C THR A 372 13.18 11.54 -17.60
N ARG A 373 12.31 12.20 -18.38
CA ARG A 373 12.24 13.64 -18.56
C ARG A 373 11.02 14.18 -17.84
N TYR A 374 11.24 14.75 -16.66
CA TYR A 374 10.20 15.42 -15.89
C TYR A 374 9.75 16.69 -16.62
N THR A 375 8.59 16.61 -17.27
CA THR A 375 8.07 17.65 -18.19
C THR A 375 6.89 18.35 -17.53
N ARG A 376 6.93 19.69 -17.47
CA ARG A 376 5.83 20.48 -16.91
C ARG A 376 4.73 20.67 -17.94
N PHE A 377 3.52 20.33 -17.54
CA PHE A 377 2.29 20.65 -18.27
C PHE A 377 1.57 21.74 -17.47
N HIS A 378 1.55 22.95 -18.00
CA HIS A 378 1.00 24.13 -17.35
C HIS A 378 -0.52 24.19 -17.52
N LEU A 379 -1.21 24.56 -16.44
CA LEU A 379 -2.65 24.76 -16.42
C LEU A 379 -2.97 26.15 -16.94
N SER A 380 -4.04 26.27 -17.71
CA SER A 380 -4.56 27.55 -18.20
C SER A 380 -5.97 27.83 -17.66
N PRO A 381 -6.37 29.11 -17.54
CA PRO A 381 -7.64 29.48 -16.92
C PRO A 381 -8.88 29.17 -17.79
N ASP A 382 -8.69 28.64 -18.99
CA ASP A 382 -9.70 28.07 -19.88
C ASP A 382 -9.75 26.53 -19.80
N LEU A 383 -9.19 25.95 -18.74
CA LEU A 383 -9.18 24.51 -18.45
C LEU A 383 -8.31 23.68 -19.42
N GLY A 384 -7.32 24.31 -20.05
CA GLY A 384 -6.29 23.64 -20.83
C GLY A 384 -5.11 23.16 -19.97
N LEU A 385 -4.40 22.16 -20.49
CA LEU A 385 -3.17 21.62 -19.90
C LEU A 385 -2.11 21.43 -21.00
N GLN A 386 -1.04 22.23 -21.00
CA GLN A 386 -0.10 22.26 -22.13
C GLN A 386 1.35 22.12 -21.69
N ALA A 387 2.12 21.30 -22.41
CA ALA A 387 3.57 21.26 -22.24
C ALA A 387 4.18 22.55 -22.82
N THR A 388 4.91 23.29 -22.00
CA THR A 388 5.63 24.51 -22.42
C THR A 388 6.84 24.73 -21.52
N ASP A 389 7.95 25.17 -22.11
CA ASP A 389 9.17 25.54 -21.38
C ASP A 389 9.08 26.97 -20.79
N LEU A 390 8.10 27.76 -21.22
CA LEU A 390 7.87 29.12 -20.74
C LEU A 390 6.69 29.13 -19.77
N PRO A 391 6.82 29.76 -18.58
CA PRO A 391 5.68 29.97 -17.70
C PRO A 391 4.61 30.78 -18.44
N LEU A 392 3.40 30.21 -18.60
CA LEU A 392 2.23 30.94 -19.12
C LEU A 392 1.92 32.20 -18.31
N ALA A 393 2.41 32.26 -17.06
CA ALA A 393 2.22 33.36 -16.12
C ALA A 393 2.42 34.75 -16.75
N ALA A 394 3.49 34.97 -17.53
CA ALA A 394 3.82 36.31 -18.03
C ALA A 394 2.78 36.94 -18.98
N ALA A 395 1.89 36.14 -19.60
CA ALA A 395 0.92 36.61 -20.59
C ALA A 395 -0.55 36.51 -20.15
N VAL A 396 -0.83 36.04 -18.93
CA VAL A 396 -2.20 35.74 -18.46
C VAL A 396 -2.74 36.86 -17.58
N GLU A 397 -3.91 37.41 -17.93
CA GLU A 397 -4.66 38.32 -17.06
C GLU A 397 -5.02 37.62 -15.74
N ARG A 398 -5.02 38.36 -14.63
CA ARG A 398 -5.35 37.78 -13.31
C ARG A 398 -6.75 37.17 -13.35
N LYS A 399 -6.83 35.85 -13.19
CA LYS A 399 -8.08 35.10 -13.19
C LYS A 399 -8.05 34.06 -12.07
N LYS A 400 -9.21 33.75 -11.50
CA LYS A 400 -9.37 32.64 -10.56
C LYS A 400 -10.48 31.72 -11.04
N LEU A 401 -10.29 30.42 -10.86
CA LEU A 401 -11.32 29.41 -11.03
C LEU A 401 -11.80 28.97 -9.65
N THR A 402 -13.10 28.78 -9.48
CA THR A 402 -13.75 28.56 -8.18
C THR A 402 -14.57 27.27 -8.20
N TYR A 403 -14.54 26.52 -7.11
CA TYR A 403 -15.37 25.34 -6.87
C TYR A 403 -15.70 25.26 -5.39
N HIS A 404 -16.82 24.59 -5.02
CA HIS A 404 -17.17 24.44 -3.61
C HIS A 404 -16.21 23.49 -2.90
N ALA A 405 -15.94 23.78 -1.62
CA ALA A 405 -15.25 22.84 -0.75
C ALA A 405 -16.15 21.65 -0.38
N LEU A 406 -15.59 20.64 0.30
CA LEU A 406 -16.34 19.48 0.82
C LEU A 406 -17.12 18.69 -0.24
N GLY A 407 -16.55 18.54 -1.44
CA GLY A 407 -17.08 17.62 -2.44
C GLY A 407 -17.14 16.17 -1.93
N THR A 408 -18.05 15.39 -2.48
CA THR A 408 -18.21 13.96 -2.16
C THR A 408 -18.25 13.12 -3.42
N LEU A 409 -18.17 11.79 -3.28
CA LEU A 409 -18.32 10.88 -4.43
C LEU A 409 -19.65 11.07 -5.17
N GLN A 410 -20.72 11.42 -4.47
CA GLN A 410 -22.06 11.63 -5.05
C GLN A 410 -22.24 13.06 -5.60
N ASN A 411 -21.50 14.03 -5.07
CA ASN A 411 -21.54 15.42 -5.51
C ASN A 411 -20.10 15.97 -5.63
N PRO A 412 -19.33 15.54 -6.65
CA PRO A 412 -17.95 15.96 -6.79
C PRO A 412 -17.89 17.45 -7.13
N GLN A 413 -16.96 18.16 -6.49
CA GLN A 413 -16.67 19.56 -6.76
C GLN A 413 -15.24 19.65 -7.26
N CYS A 414 -15.07 19.92 -8.55
CA CYS A 414 -13.76 19.83 -9.18
C CYS A 414 -13.58 20.77 -10.38
N LEU A 415 -12.32 20.98 -10.75
CA LEU A 415 -11.87 21.59 -11.99
C LEU A 415 -11.08 20.52 -12.77
N GLN A 416 -11.29 20.42 -14.08
CA GLN A 416 -10.60 19.44 -14.93
C GLN A 416 -9.82 20.15 -16.03
N PHE A 417 -8.49 19.98 -16.02
CA PHE A 417 -7.57 20.56 -17.00
C PHE A 417 -7.11 19.48 -17.97
N THR A 418 -7.33 19.68 -19.28
CA THR A 418 -7.17 18.62 -20.28
C THR A 418 -6.09 18.95 -21.30
N THR A 419 -5.24 17.98 -21.63
CA THR A 419 -4.24 18.16 -22.69
C THR A 419 -4.89 18.25 -24.07
N PRO A 420 -4.24 18.91 -25.07
CA PRO A 420 -4.50 18.56 -26.46
C PRO A 420 -4.31 17.05 -26.69
N PRO A 421 -4.86 16.49 -27.78
CA PRO A 421 -4.54 15.12 -28.15
C PRO A 421 -3.03 14.97 -28.31
N PHE A 422 -2.45 13.91 -27.77
CA PHE A 422 -1.05 13.61 -27.98
C PHE A 422 -0.79 13.31 -29.47
N GLU A 423 0.23 13.93 -30.05
CA GLU A 423 0.54 13.82 -31.49
C GLU A 423 1.25 12.50 -31.84
N ALA A 424 1.90 11.92 -30.85
CA ALA A 424 2.62 10.66 -30.92
C ALA A 424 2.38 9.84 -29.64
N GLU A 425 2.77 8.58 -29.68
CA GLU A 425 2.76 7.72 -28.50
C GLU A 425 3.73 8.27 -27.44
N THR A 426 3.23 8.48 -26.23
CA THR A 426 4.01 9.05 -25.13
C THR A 426 3.87 8.20 -23.89
N GLU A 427 5.00 7.73 -23.37
CA GLU A 427 5.04 7.02 -22.11
C GLU A 427 5.20 8.00 -20.93
N ILE A 428 4.35 7.82 -19.92
CA ILE A 428 4.42 8.48 -18.64
C ILE A 428 4.67 7.39 -17.59
N THR A 429 5.88 7.31 -17.04
CA THR A 429 6.24 6.30 -16.03
C THR A 429 7.10 6.92 -14.94
N GLY A 430 6.62 6.94 -13.70
CA GLY A 430 7.36 7.48 -12.57
C GLY A 430 6.50 8.26 -11.58
N HIS A 431 7.15 9.13 -10.81
CA HIS A 431 6.52 10.01 -9.83
C HIS A 431 5.94 11.26 -10.48
N VAL A 432 4.79 11.74 -9.97
CA VAL A 432 4.11 12.93 -10.47
C VAL A 432 3.91 13.93 -9.32
N VAL A 433 4.03 15.22 -9.62
CA VAL A 433 3.72 16.30 -8.69
C VAL A 433 2.92 17.40 -9.39
N ALA A 434 1.89 17.92 -8.71
CA ALA A 434 1.11 19.06 -9.18
C ALA A 434 1.42 20.30 -8.33
N ARG A 435 1.94 21.35 -8.97
CA ARG A 435 2.11 22.69 -8.39
C ARG A 435 0.84 23.50 -8.61
N LEU A 436 0.22 23.96 -7.53
CA LEU A 436 -1.02 24.74 -7.54
C LEU A 436 -0.89 26.00 -6.68
N ASN A 437 -1.55 27.08 -7.07
CA ASN A 437 -1.68 28.32 -6.30
C ASN A 437 -3.13 28.45 -5.85
N VAL A 438 -3.38 28.16 -4.58
CA VAL A 438 -4.74 27.95 -4.05
C VAL A 438 -5.11 28.95 -2.97
N SER A 439 -6.39 29.25 -2.84
CA SER A 439 -6.94 29.97 -1.68
C SER A 439 -8.34 29.48 -1.35
N ALA A 440 -8.83 29.86 -0.17
CA ALA A 440 -10.22 29.66 0.23
C ALA A 440 -10.93 31.00 0.43
N SER A 441 -12.27 31.02 0.31
CA SER A 441 -13.10 32.14 0.76
C SER A 441 -14.40 31.64 1.39
N PRO A 442 -15.02 32.40 2.32
CA PRO A 442 -16.32 32.04 2.89
C PRO A 442 -17.40 31.93 1.81
N ASP A 443 -18.33 31.00 2.01
CA ASP A 443 -19.63 31.05 1.33
C ASP A 443 -20.53 32.06 2.07
N PRO A 444 -21.07 33.11 1.42
CA PRO A 444 -21.95 34.07 2.09
C PRO A 444 -23.20 33.46 2.73
N THR A 445 -23.58 32.24 2.33
CA THR A 445 -24.71 31.48 2.88
C THR A 445 -24.32 30.57 4.04
N SER A 446 -23.02 30.38 4.29
CA SER A 446 -22.49 29.57 5.38
C SER A 446 -22.21 30.42 6.63
N PRO A 447 -22.44 29.88 7.84
CA PRO A 447 -21.99 30.51 9.08
C PRO A 447 -20.50 30.30 9.35
N HIS A 448 -19.80 29.53 8.52
CA HIS A 448 -18.40 29.14 8.70
C HIS A 448 -17.45 29.98 7.86
N THR A 449 -16.23 30.13 8.35
CA THR A 449 -15.14 30.76 7.62
C THR A 449 -14.04 29.72 7.48
N PRO A 450 -13.64 29.35 6.24
CA PRO A 450 -12.67 28.29 6.06
C PRO A 450 -11.32 28.68 6.66
N SER A 451 -10.61 27.73 7.24
CA SER A 451 -9.29 27.91 7.86
C SER A 451 -8.28 26.88 7.39
N ASP A 452 -8.65 26.05 6.41
CA ASP A 452 -7.76 25.13 5.69
C ASP A 452 -8.37 24.74 4.33
N ILE A 453 -7.60 24.06 3.49
CA ILE A 453 -8.00 23.57 2.17
C ILE A 453 -7.50 22.13 2.02
N ASP A 454 -8.42 21.19 1.81
CA ASP A 454 -8.08 19.84 1.37
C ASP A 454 -8.13 19.75 -0.16
N LEU A 455 -7.03 19.31 -0.75
CA LEU A 455 -6.86 19.11 -2.19
C LEU A 455 -6.80 17.62 -2.52
N PHE A 456 -7.63 17.23 -3.48
CA PHE A 456 -7.65 15.90 -4.08
C PHE A 456 -7.30 16.05 -5.55
N VAL A 457 -6.25 15.38 -5.99
CA VAL A 457 -5.77 15.43 -7.38
C VAL A 457 -5.92 14.07 -8.01
N THR A 458 -6.59 14.00 -9.16
CA THR A 458 -6.75 12.75 -9.93
C THR A 458 -6.17 12.94 -11.33
N LEU A 459 -5.27 12.03 -11.74
CA LEU A 459 -4.86 11.90 -13.13
C LEU A 459 -5.77 10.92 -13.84
N ARG A 460 -6.25 11.31 -15.02
CA ARG A 460 -7.15 10.49 -15.84
C ARG A 460 -6.58 10.33 -17.23
N HIS A 461 -6.87 9.20 -17.85
CA HIS A 461 -6.45 8.88 -19.21
C HIS A 461 -7.67 8.75 -20.10
N LEU A 462 -7.76 9.59 -21.13
CA LEU A 462 -8.78 9.45 -22.17
C LEU A 462 -8.14 8.85 -23.42
N GLY A 463 -8.76 7.80 -23.96
CA GLY A 463 -8.32 7.20 -25.23
C GLY A 463 -8.59 8.12 -26.43
N PRO A 464 -8.12 7.76 -27.64
CA PRO A 464 -8.31 8.57 -28.85
C PRO A 464 -9.77 8.82 -29.23
N ASN A 465 -10.70 7.99 -28.74
CA ASN A 465 -12.14 8.14 -28.92
C ASN A 465 -12.79 9.11 -27.90
N GLY A 466 -12.01 9.70 -26.99
CA GLY A 466 -12.48 10.61 -25.95
C GLY A 466 -13.09 9.93 -24.72
N LYS A 467 -13.15 8.59 -24.67
CA LYS A 467 -13.62 7.85 -23.49
C LYS A 467 -12.49 7.67 -22.48
N GLU A 468 -12.83 7.71 -21.21
CA GLU A 468 -11.88 7.39 -20.15
C GLU A 468 -11.54 5.90 -20.15
N ILE A 469 -10.25 5.63 -19.99
CA ILE A 469 -9.70 4.28 -19.82
C ILE A 469 -9.49 4.07 -18.32
N PHE A 470 -10.11 3.02 -17.78
CA PHE A 470 -9.95 2.60 -16.41
C PHE A 470 -8.98 1.45 -16.29
N TYR A 471 -8.40 1.30 -15.11
CA TYR A 471 -7.53 0.19 -14.77
C TYR A 471 -8.12 -0.60 -13.61
N THR A 472 -7.62 -1.82 -13.41
CA THR A 472 -8.02 -2.65 -12.28
C THR A 472 -7.45 -2.08 -10.98
N GLY A 473 -8.33 -1.70 -10.06
CA GLY A 473 -7.99 -1.29 -8.70
C GLY A 473 -7.88 -2.46 -7.74
N THR A 474 -7.57 -2.14 -6.48
CA THR A 474 -7.34 -3.12 -5.40
C THR A 474 -8.45 -4.17 -5.28
N ALA A 475 -9.73 -3.79 -5.39
CA ALA A 475 -10.85 -4.72 -5.23
C ALA A 475 -11.35 -5.32 -6.57
N GLY A 476 -10.68 -5.00 -7.68
CA GLY A 476 -11.18 -5.26 -9.03
C GLY A 476 -12.14 -4.16 -9.52
N ASP A 477 -12.18 -3.03 -8.83
CA ASP A 477 -12.96 -1.85 -9.20
C ASP A 477 -12.23 -1.00 -10.26
N PRO A 478 -12.95 -0.23 -11.08
CA PRO A 478 -12.33 0.66 -12.05
C PRO A 478 -11.68 1.86 -11.35
N VAL A 479 -10.38 2.05 -11.54
CA VAL A 479 -9.62 3.18 -10.99
C VAL A 479 -9.01 4.07 -12.08
N PRO A 480 -8.84 5.37 -11.81
CA PRO A 480 -8.16 6.29 -12.72
C PRO A 480 -6.64 6.02 -12.75
N LEU A 481 -5.90 6.84 -13.50
CA LEU A 481 -4.47 6.64 -13.74
C LEU A 481 -3.62 6.79 -12.46
N GLY A 482 -3.98 7.73 -11.60
CA GLY A 482 -3.28 8.00 -10.34
C GLY A 482 -4.02 9.03 -9.48
N LYS A 483 -3.71 9.06 -8.19
CA LYS A 483 -4.31 9.98 -7.23
C LYS A 483 -3.25 10.60 -6.31
N GLY A 484 -3.56 11.79 -5.79
CA GLY A 484 -2.73 12.57 -4.91
C GLY A 484 -3.55 13.43 -3.97
N TRP A 485 -2.98 13.77 -2.82
CA TRP A 485 -3.68 14.48 -1.75
C TRP A 485 -2.77 15.47 -1.06
N LEU A 486 -3.35 16.57 -0.59
CA LEU A 486 -2.67 17.49 0.31
C LEU A 486 -3.67 18.28 1.15
N ARG A 487 -3.48 18.26 2.47
CA ARG A 487 -4.01 19.28 3.36
C ARG A 487 -3.09 20.50 3.31
N THR A 488 -3.62 21.65 2.94
CA THR A 488 -2.81 22.85 2.66
C THR A 488 -2.09 23.37 3.89
N SER A 489 -2.64 23.21 5.10
CA SER A 489 -1.89 23.52 6.32
C SER A 489 -0.64 22.66 6.52
N MET A 490 -0.56 21.48 5.89
CA MET A 490 0.60 20.59 5.89
C MET A 490 1.51 20.80 4.67
N ARG A 491 1.41 21.93 3.96
CA ARG A 491 2.15 22.17 2.71
C ARG A 491 3.67 22.27 2.85
N LYS A 492 4.20 22.52 4.04
CA LYS A 492 5.64 22.75 4.29
C LYS A 492 6.50 21.58 3.80
N ILE A 493 7.35 21.86 2.82
CA ILE A 493 8.35 20.93 2.28
C ILE A 493 9.63 21.03 3.12
N ASN A 494 10.22 19.88 3.45
CA ASN A 494 11.57 19.81 3.99
C ASN A 494 12.56 19.67 2.84
N ALA A 495 13.05 20.80 2.33
CA ALA A 495 13.96 20.86 1.19
C ALA A 495 15.32 20.22 1.47
N GLU A 496 15.73 20.19 2.74
CA GLU A 496 17.00 19.61 3.20
C GLU A 496 16.90 18.10 3.44
N HIS A 497 15.70 17.52 3.35
CA HIS A 497 15.53 16.08 3.59
C HIS A 497 16.22 15.27 2.46
N PRO A 498 17.02 14.24 2.77
CA PRO A 498 17.74 13.45 1.76
C PRO A 498 16.85 12.80 0.69
N LYS A 499 15.59 12.52 1.05
CA LYS A 499 14.56 11.94 0.17
C LYS A 499 13.81 12.97 -0.68
N HIS A 500 14.03 14.27 -0.47
CA HIS A 500 13.36 15.30 -1.25
C HIS A 500 13.86 15.34 -2.69
N ARG A 501 12.93 15.43 -3.65
CA ARG A 501 13.19 15.73 -5.05
C ARG A 501 12.17 16.77 -5.54
N GLU A 502 12.49 17.53 -6.57
CA GLU A 502 11.53 18.48 -7.17
C GLU A 502 10.26 17.79 -7.66
N TRP A 503 10.38 16.55 -8.12
CA TRP A 503 9.28 15.72 -8.61
C TRP A 503 8.68 14.78 -7.55
N LEU A 504 9.20 14.81 -6.32
CA LEU A 504 8.71 14.05 -5.16
C LEU A 504 8.98 14.85 -3.87
N PRO A 505 8.10 15.82 -3.53
CA PRO A 505 8.30 16.69 -2.39
C PRO A 505 8.29 15.89 -1.07
N HIS A 506 9.27 16.13 -0.19
CA HIS A 506 9.29 15.48 1.12
C HIS A 506 8.67 16.39 2.17
N ARG A 507 7.81 15.82 3.02
CA ARG A 507 7.14 16.51 4.13
C ARG A 507 7.24 15.66 5.37
N ASP A 508 7.61 16.23 6.50
CA ASP A 508 7.82 15.47 7.75
C ASP A 508 6.50 15.12 8.45
N TYR A 509 5.45 15.91 8.21
CA TYR A 509 4.12 15.82 8.82
C TYR A 509 4.11 15.89 10.35
N THR A 510 4.98 16.72 10.93
CA THR A 510 5.02 16.97 12.38
C THR A 510 4.07 18.10 12.78
N SER A 511 3.72 18.15 14.06
CA SER A 511 2.90 19.23 14.63
C SER A 511 3.50 20.64 14.41
N ARG A 512 4.82 20.73 14.23
CA ARG A 512 5.55 21.99 13.99
C ARG A 512 5.58 22.42 12.53
N ASP A 513 5.09 21.58 11.63
CA ASP A 513 5.05 21.87 10.20
C ASP A 513 3.75 22.55 9.75
N VAL A 514 2.77 22.65 10.65
CA VAL A 514 1.49 23.29 10.38
C VAL A 514 1.70 24.76 10.04
N GLN A 515 1.26 25.15 8.86
CA GLN A 515 1.24 26.53 8.38
C GLN A 515 -0.20 26.99 8.23
N ALA A 516 -0.60 28.04 8.94
CA ALA A 516 -1.96 28.56 8.88
C ALA A 516 -2.42 28.86 7.44
N VAL A 517 -3.73 28.71 7.21
CA VAL A 517 -4.40 29.09 5.96
C VAL A 517 -5.42 30.17 6.31
N ILE A 518 -5.26 31.33 5.69
CA ILE A 518 -6.05 32.53 5.92
C ILE A 518 -6.93 32.74 4.69
N PRO A 519 -8.26 32.93 4.85
CA PRO A 519 -9.16 33.26 3.75
C PRO A 519 -8.64 34.40 2.88
N GLY A 520 -8.67 34.20 1.57
CA GLY A 520 -8.23 35.17 0.57
C GLY A 520 -6.72 35.20 0.30
N GLU A 521 -5.87 34.65 1.17
CA GLU A 521 -4.44 34.51 0.89
C GLU A 521 -4.17 33.35 -0.10
N VAL A 522 -3.23 33.56 -1.01
CA VAL A 522 -2.86 32.57 -2.03
C VAL A 522 -1.61 31.80 -1.58
N TYR A 523 -1.71 30.47 -1.57
CA TYR A 523 -0.64 29.56 -1.18
C TYR A 523 -0.19 28.72 -2.37
N GLY A 524 1.12 28.75 -2.66
CA GLY A 524 1.76 27.80 -3.56
C GLY A 524 1.96 26.46 -2.86
N VAL A 525 1.47 25.38 -3.46
CA VAL A 525 1.51 24.02 -2.91
C VAL A 525 1.94 23.00 -3.96
N ASP A 526 2.58 21.92 -3.50
CA ASP A 526 3.04 20.82 -4.35
C ASP A 526 2.37 19.51 -3.90
N VAL A 527 1.36 19.06 -4.65
CA VAL A 527 0.61 17.84 -4.34
C VAL A 527 1.32 16.65 -4.96
N GLU A 528 1.79 15.72 -4.12
CA GLU A 528 2.31 14.42 -4.59
C GLU A 528 1.15 13.62 -5.19
N VAL A 529 1.31 13.19 -6.44
CA VAL A 529 0.46 12.16 -7.05
C VAL A 529 1.30 10.88 -7.09
N TRP A 530 0.72 9.78 -6.61
CA TRP A 530 1.44 8.53 -6.47
C TRP A 530 1.99 8.04 -7.81
N PRO A 531 3.07 7.23 -7.79
CA PRO A 531 3.73 6.77 -9.00
C PRO A 531 2.74 6.12 -9.97
N THR A 532 2.94 6.33 -11.26
CA THR A 532 2.05 5.78 -12.29
C THR A 532 2.82 5.30 -13.51
N ASN A 533 2.16 4.51 -14.34
CA ASN A 533 2.58 4.13 -15.67
C ASN A 533 1.40 4.22 -16.65
N VAL A 534 1.61 4.81 -17.83
CA VAL A 534 0.71 4.69 -18.98
C VAL A 534 1.48 4.96 -20.27
N VAL A 535 1.09 4.29 -21.34
CA VAL A 535 1.50 4.63 -22.70
C VAL A 535 0.30 5.27 -23.39
N VAL A 536 0.31 6.60 -23.47
CA VAL A 536 -0.76 7.39 -24.08
C VAL A 536 -0.64 7.27 -25.59
N GLU A 537 -1.69 6.75 -26.23
CA GLU A 537 -1.72 6.58 -27.69
C GLU A 537 -1.89 7.93 -28.39
N LYS A 538 -1.49 7.99 -29.66
CA LYS A 538 -1.79 9.14 -30.53
C LYS A 538 -3.29 9.44 -30.52
N GLY A 539 -3.65 10.69 -30.24
CA GLY A 539 -5.04 11.13 -30.10
C GLY A 539 -5.59 11.03 -28.67
N GLY A 540 -4.94 10.26 -27.79
CA GLY A 540 -5.26 10.17 -26.38
C GLY A 540 -4.97 11.48 -25.64
N ARG A 541 -5.49 11.62 -24.42
CA ARG A 541 -5.36 12.82 -23.60
C ARG A 541 -5.12 12.47 -22.14
N ILE A 542 -4.47 13.38 -21.43
CA ILE A 542 -4.39 13.36 -19.97
C ILE A 542 -5.29 14.47 -19.41
N VAL A 543 -6.00 14.15 -18.33
CA VAL A 543 -6.76 15.13 -17.55
C VAL A 543 -6.17 15.19 -16.14
N LEU A 544 -5.87 16.40 -15.69
CA LEU A 544 -5.61 16.69 -14.28
C LEU A 544 -6.88 17.24 -13.66
N GLU A 545 -7.47 16.50 -12.73
CA GLU A 545 -8.62 16.92 -11.95
C GLU A 545 -8.15 17.44 -10.59
N VAL A 546 -8.62 18.63 -10.20
CA VAL A 546 -8.40 19.24 -8.88
C VAL A 546 -9.74 19.33 -8.17
N ALA A 547 -9.91 18.63 -7.06
CA ALA A 547 -11.17 18.49 -6.34
C ALA A 547 -11.03 18.84 -4.85
N SER A 548 -12.17 19.02 -4.18
CA SER A 548 -12.27 19.28 -2.74
C SER A 548 -12.73 18.05 -1.93
N GLY A 549 -12.70 16.87 -2.53
CA GLY A 549 -13.08 15.60 -1.90
C GLY A 549 -12.80 14.41 -2.82
N ASP A 550 -13.04 13.21 -2.31
CA ASP A 550 -12.87 11.99 -3.10
C ASP A 550 -13.77 11.99 -4.35
N THR A 551 -13.16 11.69 -5.48
CA THR A 551 -13.82 11.46 -6.76
C THR A 551 -13.66 9.99 -7.19
N GLN A 552 -14.10 9.64 -8.40
CA GLN A 552 -14.16 8.25 -8.86
C GLN A 552 -12.90 7.42 -8.61
N GLY A 553 -13.09 6.12 -8.44
CA GLY A 553 -12.01 5.18 -8.15
C GLY A 553 -11.42 5.29 -6.75
N SER A 554 -12.05 5.99 -5.80
CA SER A 554 -11.65 5.93 -4.38
C SER A 554 -12.21 4.69 -3.65
N GLY A 555 -13.26 4.04 -4.17
CA GLY A 555 -13.82 2.81 -3.59
C GLY A 555 -14.10 2.95 -2.09
N ILE A 556 -13.52 2.05 -1.28
CA ILE A 556 -13.60 2.09 0.19
C ILE A 556 -12.54 2.99 0.85
N PHE A 557 -11.61 3.57 0.10
CA PHE A 557 -10.51 4.41 0.58
C PHE A 557 -10.93 5.88 0.62
N THR A 558 -11.97 6.18 1.42
CA THR A 558 -12.51 7.54 1.55
C THR A 558 -11.84 8.35 2.65
N HIS A 559 -11.91 9.67 2.45
CA HIS A 559 -11.42 10.74 3.32
C HIS A 559 -12.61 11.64 3.66
N ASP A 560 -13.56 11.12 4.43
CA ASP A 560 -14.85 11.76 4.71
C ASP A 560 -15.18 11.77 6.21
N ASP A 561 -14.18 11.60 7.06
CA ASP A 561 -14.36 11.67 8.51
C ASP A 561 -14.83 13.09 8.93
N PRO A 562 -15.98 13.21 9.61
CA PRO A 562 -16.56 14.51 9.92
C PRO A 562 -15.79 15.29 10.99
N ASP A 563 -14.95 14.63 11.80
CA ASP A 563 -14.12 15.28 12.81
C ASP A 563 -12.81 15.80 12.18
N ASP A 564 -12.24 15.06 11.23
CA ASP A 564 -11.05 15.47 10.47
C ASP A 564 -11.40 16.52 9.39
N ARG A 565 -12.57 16.42 8.76
CA ARG A 565 -13.04 17.27 7.65
C ARG A 565 -14.33 18.00 7.97
N SER A 566 -14.36 18.68 9.12
CA SER A 566 -15.57 19.37 9.58
C SER A 566 -15.93 20.61 8.73
N PRO A 567 -17.23 20.93 8.55
CA PRO A 567 -17.68 22.16 7.90
C PRO A 567 -17.10 23.44 8.52
N ALA A 568 -16.92 23.45 9.84
CA ALA A 568 -16.35 24.59 10.55
C ALA A 568 -14.92 24.96 10.10
N VAL A 569 -14.17 24.02 9.52
CA VAL A 569 -12.80 24.23 9.04
C VAL A 569 -12.75 24.46 7.53
N PHE A 570 -13.58 23.75 6.76
CA PHE A 570 -13.41 23.67 5.30
C PHE A 570 -14.56 24.26 4.48
N GLU A 571 -15.74 24.47 5.05
CA GLU A 571 -16.89 24.94 4.27
C GLU A 571 -16.63 26.32 3.65
N GLY A 572 -17.03 26.48 2.38
CA GLY A 572 -16.76 27.67 1.60
C GLY A 572 -16.42 27.34 0.15
N PHE A 573 -15.62 28.21 -0.45
CA PHE A 573 -15.12 28.07 -1.81
C PHE A 573 -13.61 27.87 -1.83
N ASN A 574 -13.16 26.95 -2.68
CA ASN A 574 -11.76 26.79 -3.04
C ASN A 574 -11.48 27.47 -4.39
N HIS A 575 -10.26 27.97 -4.56
CA HIS A 575 -9.84 28.66 -5.77
C HIS A 575 -8.50 28.16 -6.29
N VAL A 576 -8.33 28.16 -7.61
CA VAL A 576 -7.02 28.08 -8.29
C VAL A 576 -6.76 29.40 -9.00
N HIS A 577 -5.62 30.03 -8.72
CA HIS A 577 -5.27 31.38 -9.20
C HIS A 577 -4.32 31.35 -10.38
N PHE A 578 -4.56 32.22 -11.36
CA PHE A 578 -3.77 32.40 -12.57
C PHE A 578 -3.34 33.86 -12.71
N GLY A 579 -2.14 34.09 -13.21
CA GLY A 579 -1.59 35.42 -13.49
C GLY A 579 -0.06 35.43 -13.45
N PRO A 580 0.59 36.61 -13.59
CA PRO A 580 2.05 36.72 -13.73
C PRO A 580 2.90 36.17 -12.58
N GLN A 581 2.31 35.99 -11.41
CA GLN A 581 2.98 35.49 -10.21
C GLN A 581 2.58 34.06 -9.84
N PHE A 582 1.61 33.47 -10.56
CA PHE A 582 1.04 32.16 -10.22
C PHE A 582 1.35 31.16 -11.33
N ASP A 583 2.34 30.31 -11.06
CA ASP A 583 2.69 29.21 -11.93
C ASP A 583 2.01 27.91 -11.46
N ASN A 584 1.10 27.37 -12.26
CA ASN A 584 0.38 26.13 -11.99
C ASN A 584 0.74 25.11 -13.07
N TYR A 585 1.19 23.94 -12.66
CA TYR A 585 1.55 22.86 -13.58
C TYR A 585 1.44 21.49 -12.92
N VAL A 586 1.36 20.44 -13.72
CA VAL A 586 1.69 19.08 -13.30
C VAL A 586 2.95 18.63 -14.01
N THR A 587 3.89 18.09 -13.25
CA THR A 587 5.13 17.53 -13.80
C THR A 587 4.92 16.05 -14.08
N LEU A 588 4.92 15.67 -15.37
CA LEU A 588 4.76 14.28 -15.81
C LEU A 588 6.13 13.65 -16.12
N PRO A 589 6.39 12.41 -15.67
CA PRO A 589 7.64 11.70 -15.91
C PRO A 589 7.63 11.04 -17.30
N ILE A 590 7.98 11.81 -18.34
CA ILE A 590 7.99 11.31 -19.71
C ILE A 590 9.21 10.41 -19.92
N VAL A 591 9.00 9.16 -20.36
CA VAL A 591 10.10 8.23 -20.64
C VAL A 591 10.31 8.14 -22.16
N PRO A 592 11.43 8.67 -22.71
CA PRO A 592 11.76 8.49 -24.10
C PRO A 592 11.97 6.99 -24.45
N PRO A 593 11.76 6.60 -25.72
CA PRO A 593 12.17 5.29 -26.21
C PRO A 593 13.66 5.03 -25.92
N LYS A 594 14.06 3.77 -25.71
CA LYS A 594 15.49 3.43 -25.69
C LYS A 594 16.06 3.73 -27.08
N GLU A 595 17.16 4.48 -27.15
CA GLU A 595 17.93 4.60 -28.40
C GLU A 595 18.35 3.18 -28.81
N GLN A 596 18.03 2.80 -30.05
CA GLN A 596 18.34 1.48 -30.60
C GLN A 596 19.81 1.36 -31.00
#